data_AF-A0A2N8NBM7-F1
#
_entry.id   AF-A0A2N8NBM7-F1
#
_cell.length_a   1.000
_cell.length_b   1.000
_cell.length_c   1.000
_cell.angle_alpha   90.00
_cell.angle_beta   90.00
_cell.angle_gamma   90.00
#
_symmetry.space_group_name_H-M   'P 1'
#
loop_
_entity.id
_entity.type
_entity.pdbx_description
1 polymer ?
#
loop_
_entity_poly.entity_id
_entity_poly.type
_entity_poly.pdbx_seq_one_letter_code
_entity_poly.pdbx_strand_id
1 'polypeptide(L)'
;MAAETKPIAGSAEIKVLYNHIYEYKKGVRNLILYTLNEQYVPLACERLERQRIPYLIQRAGRSNINIYFGQPECLETIRTFVSRPLNRLTPEEDFILGALLGYNICEQCKRFCTKKKRACRA
;
A
#
# COMPACT_ATOMS: atom_id res chain seq x y z
N MET A 1 28.33 -12.88 -29.42
CA MET A 1 27.38 -11.88 -28.91
C MET A 1 26.47 -12.55 -27.90
N ALA A 2 26.82 -12.47 -26.61
CA ALA A 2 25.93 -12.90 -25.55
C ALA A 2 24.88 -11.79 -25.39
N ALA A 3 23.61 -12.11 -25.68
CA ALA A 3 22.51 -11.26 -25.28
C ALA A 3 22.46 -11.30 -23.76
N GLU A 4 22.94 -10.25 -23.11
CA GLU A 4 22.70 -10.02 -21.69
C GLU A 4 21.20 -9.80 -21.52
N THR A 5 20.48 -10.87 -21.20
CA THR A 5 19.10 -10.82 -20.75
C THR A 5 19.09 -10.10 -19.41
N LYS A 6 19.04 -8.77 -19.47
CA LYS A 6 18.75 -7.92 -18.32
C LYS A 6 17.50 -8.50 -17.65
N PRO A 7 17.48 -8.74 -16.33
CA PRO A 7 16.29 -9.27 -15.68
C PRO A 7 15.12 -8.36 -16.03
N ILE A 8 14.02 -8.93 -16.51
CA ILE A 8 12.80 -8.19 -16.78
C ILE A 8 12.27 -7.76 -15.41
N ALA A 9 12.75 -6.64 -14.91
CA ALA A 9 12.29 -6.00 -13.67
C ALA A 9 10.83 -5.53 -13.79
N GLY A 10 10.14 -5.77 -14.91
CA GLY A 10 8.68 -5.70 -14.95
C GLY A 10 8.03 -6.99 -14.44
N SER A 11 8.67 -8.14 -14.64
CA SER A 11 8.03 -9.44 -14.44
C SER A 11 7.79 -9.79 -12.97
N ALA A 12 8.68 -9.39 -12.06
CA ALA A 12 8.54 -9.68 -10.63
C ALA A 12 7.49 -8.75 -9.99
N GLU A 13 7.55 -7.46 -10.27
CA GLU A 13 6.63 -6.43 -9.82
C GLU A 13 5.20 -6.75 -10.26
N ILE A 14 5.04 -7.13 -11.52
CA ILE A 14 3.74 -7.57 -12.06
C ILE A 14 3.23 -8.83 -11.33
N LYS A 15 4.09 -9.84 -11.10
CA LYS A 15 3.70 -11.05 -10.35
C LYS A 15 3.23 -10.72 -8.94
N VAL A 16 3.92 -9.80 -8.25
CA VAL A 16 3.53 -9.33 -6.92
C VAL A 16 2.17 -8.64 -6.96
N LEU A 17 1.93 -7.76 -7.94
CA LEU A 17 0.62 -7.14 -8.13
C LEU A 17 -0.49 -8.18 -8.33
N TYR A 18 -0.25 -9.21 -9.16
CA TYR A 18 -1.22 -10.29 -9.37
C TYR A 18 -1.54 -11.05 -8.09
N ASN A 19 -0.51 -11.35 -7.28
CA ASN A 19 -0.70 -12.00 -5.99
C ASN A 19 -1.56 -11.14 -5.06
N HIS A 20 -1.29 -9.84 -4.98
CA HIS A 20 -2.09 -8.92 -4.17
C HIS A 20 -3.55 -8.82 -4.65
N ILE A 21 -3.79 -8.74 -5.96
CA ILE A 21 -5.15 -8.75 -6.50
C ILE A 21 -5.87 -10.06 -6.15
N TYR A 22 -5.15 -11.19 -6.18
CA TYR A 22 -5.70 -12.48 -5.78
C TYR A 22 -6.06 -12.50 -4.28
N GLU A 23 -5.18 -12.03 -3.41
CA GLU A 23 -5.43 -11.92 -1.96
C GLU A 23 -6.66 -11.05 -1.66
N TYR A 24 -6.78 -9.91 -2.34
CA TYR A 24 -7.95 -9.03 -2.22
C TYR A 24 -9.23 -9.77 -2.65
N LYS A 25 -9.23 -10.41 -3.83
CA LYS A 25 -10.39 -11.14 -4.34
C LYS A 25 -10.81 -12.33 -3.48
N LYS A 26 -9.88 -12.94 -2.75
CA LYS A 26 -10.15 -14.02 -1.80
C LYS A 26 -10.60 -13.51 -0.42
N GLY A 27 -10.61 -12.20 -0.20
CA GLY A 27 -10.99 -11.61 1.08
C GLY A 27 -9.95 -11.79 2.18
N VAL A 28 -8.68 -12.03 1.81
CA VAL A 28 -7.58 -12.17 2.80
C VAL A 28 -7.29 -10.83 3.46
N ARG A 29 -7.38 -9.74 2.70
CA ARG A 29 -7.19 -8.36 3.18
C ARG A 29 -8.21 -7.43 2.54
N ASN A 30 -8.76 -6.54 3.35
CA ASN A 30 -9.73 -5.54 2.88
C ASN A 30 -9.06 -4.34 2.21
N LEU A 31 -7.80 -4.07 2.54
CA LEU A 31 -7.00 -3.02 1.93
C LEU A 31 -5.59 -3.55 1.67
N ILE A 32 -5.04 -3.21 0.50
CA ILE A 32 -3.67 -3.52 0.14
C ILE A 32 -2.93 -2.23 -0.19
N LEU A 33 -1.71 -2.13 0.32
CA LEU A 33 -0.71 -1.13 -0.08
C LEU A 33 0.36 -1.83 -0.91
N TYR A 34 0.51 -1.40 -2.15
CA TYR A 34 1.56 -1.87 -3.04
C TYR A 34 2.44 -0.69 -3.49
N THR A 35 3.73 -0.76 -3.16
CA THR A 35 4.72 0.24 -3.58
C THR A 35 5.46 -0.27 -4.81
N LEU A 36 5.48 0.54 -5.87
CA LEU A 36 6.14 0.23 -7.13
C LEU A 36 6.78 1.48 -7.74
N ASN A 37 7.67 1.27 -8.72
CA ASN A 37 8.25 2.38 -9.48
C ASN A 37 7.19 3.06 -10.36
N GLU A 38 7.27 4.38 -10.51
CA GLU A 38 6.36 5.21 -11.32
C GLU A 38 6.20 4.67 -12.74
N GLN A 39 7.25 4.10 -13.34
CA GLN A 39 7.19 3.51 -14.70
C GLN A 39 6.17 2.36 -14.84
N TYR A 40 5.83 1.68 -13.74
CA TYR A 40 4.91 0.54 -13.73
C TYR A 40 3.49 0.91 -13.29
N VAL A 41 3.26 2.15 -12.88
CA VAL A 41 1.93 2.61 -12.42
C VAL A 41 0.86 2.50 -13.50
N PRO A 42 1.10 2.90 -14.77
CA PRO A 42 0.07 2.79 -15.80
C PRO A 42 -0.42 1.35 -15.98
N LEU A 43 0.51 0.39 -15.97
CA LEU A 43 0.20 -1.03 -16.08
C LEU A 43 -0.60 -1.55 -14.87
N ALA A 44 -0.24 -1.11 -13.67
CA ALA A 44 -0.96 -1.48 -12.45
C ALA A 44 -2.40 -0.92 -12.47
N CYS A 45 -2.59 0.33 -12.87
CA CYS A 45 -3.89 0.98 -12.96
C CYS A 45 -4.78 0.30 -14.00
N GLU A 46 -4.28 0.07 -15.22
CA GLU A 46 -5.00 -0.64 -16.28
C GLU A 46 -5.51 -2.00 -15.79
N ARG A 47 -4.69 -2.70 -15.00
CA ARG A 47 -5.04 -4.03 -14.48
C ARG A 47 -6.11 -3.99 -13.38
N LEU A 48 -6.08 -2.98 -12.52
CA LEU A 48 -7.09 -2.74 -11.48
C LEU A 48 -8.42 -2.30 -12.11
N GLU A 49 -8.38 -1.40 -13.10
CA GLU A 49 -9.53 -0.91 -13.85
C GLU A 49 -10.25 -2.02 -14.62
N ARG A 50 -9.50 -2.88 -15.33
CA ARG A 50 -10.06 -4.05 -16.02
C ARG A 50 -10.83 -4.99 -15.08
N GLN A 51 -10.45 -5.01 -13.80
CA GLN A 51 -11.07 -5.84 -12.77
C GLN A 51 -12.07 -5.07 -11.91
N ARG A 52 -12.32 -3.79 -12.22
CA ARG A 52 -13.20 -2.89 -11.47
C ARG A 52 -12.84 -2.80 -9.99
N ILE A 53 -11.54 -2.81 -9.69
CA ILE A 53 -11.04 -2.69 -8.33
C ILE A 53 -10.76 -1.19 -8.08
N PRO A 54 -11.43 -0.55 -7.11
CA PRO A 54 -11.15 0.84 -6.78
C PRO A 54 -9.76 0.98 -6.16
N TYR A 55 -9.12 2.11 -6.41
CA TYR A 55 -7.76 2.36 -5.97
C TYR A 55 -7.49 3.85 -5.69
N LEU A 56 -6.42 4.11 -4.95
CA LEU A 56 -5.90 5.43 -4.63
C LEU A 56 -4.38 5.44 -4.86
N ILE A 57 -3.89 6.51 -5.48
CA ILE A 57 -2.46 6.69 -5.77
C ILE A 57 -1.89 7.75 -4.83
N GLN A 58 -0.71 7.48 -4.28
CA GLN A 58 0.06 8.43 -3.48
C GLN A 58 1.53 8.41 -3.89
N ARG A 59 2.14 9.58 -4.09
CA ARG A 59 3.59 9.68 -4.26
C ARG A 59 4.31 9.38 -2.94
N ALA A 60 5.14 8.34 -2.92
CA ALA A 60 5.88 7.91 -1.74
C ALA A 60 7.31 8.46 -1.69
N GLY A 61 7.90 8.75 -2.85
CA GLY A 61 9.25 9.28 -2.99
C GLY A 61 9.49 9.89 -4.37
N ARG A 62 10.75 9.94 -4.82
CA ARG A 62 11.13 10.51 -6.13
C ARG A 62 10.60 9.69 -7.32
N SER A 63 10.67 8.38 -7.23
CA SER A 63 10.28 7.44 -8.30
C SER A 63 9.38 6.31 -7.80
N ASN A 64 9.04 6.30 -6.51
CA ASN A 64 8.21 5.27 -5.90
C ASN A 64 6.80 5.82 -5.64
N ILE A 65 5.81 5.05 -6.07
CA ILE A 65 4.40 5.33 -5.94
C ILE A 65 3.78 4.25 -5.07
N ASN A 66 2.92 4.67 -4.14
CA ASN A 66 2.05 3.78 -3.39
C ASN A 66 0.71 3.71 -4.10
N ILE A 67 0.28 2.50 -4.45
CA ILE A 67 -1.08 2.21 -4.90
C ILE A 67 -1.79 1.50 -3.75
N TYR A 68 -2.87 2.11 -3.27
CA TYR A 68 -3.80 1.49 -2.35
C TYR A 68 -4.98 0.96 -3.14
N PHE A 69 -5.40 -0.27 -2.91
CA PHE A 69 -6.61 -0.81 -3.51
C PHE A 69 -7.29 -1.77 -2.54
N GLY A 70 -8.62 -1.85 -2.59
CA GLY A 70 -9.36 -2.59 -1.58
C GLY A 70 -10.85 -2.24 -1.56
N GLN A 71 -11.47 -2.48 -0.41
CA GLN A 71 -12.86 -2.13 -0.17
C GLN A 71 -13.05 -0.60 -0.22
N PRO A 72 -14.14 -0.10 -0.83
CA PRO A 72 -14.40 1.34 -0.96
C PRO A 72 -14.36 2.09 0.38
N GLU A 73 -14.91 1.52 1.44
CA GLU A 73 -14.96 2.12 2.78
C GLU A 73 -13.56 2.28 3.38
N CYS A 74 -12.68 1.31 3.14
CA CYS A 74 -11.28 1.38 3.54
C CYS A 74 -10.55 2.49 2.76
N LEU A 75 -10.81 2.62 1.45
CA LEU A 75 -10.21 3.64 0.60
C LEU A 75 -10.65 5.06 0.99
N GLU A 76 -11.93 5.26 1.25
CA GLU A 76 -12.47 6.54 1.71
C GLU A 76 -11.89 6.91 3.08
N THR A 77 -11.74 5.93 3.99
CA THR A 77 -11.10 6.17 5.29
C THR A 77 -9.67 6.65 5.13
N ILE A 78 -8.82 5.94 4.37
CA ILE A 78 -7.41 6.32 4.24
C ILE A 78 -7.24 7.64 3.47
N ARG A 79 -8.13 7.95 2.53
CA ARG A 79 -8.11 9.20 1.74
C ARG A 79 -8.08 10.44 2.64
N THR A 80 -8.65 10.36 3.84
CA THR A 80 -8.66 11.48 4.80
C THR A 80 -7.27 11.85 5.35
N PHE A 81 -6.31 10.91 5.38
CA PHE A 81 -5.00 11.14 6.00
C PHE A 81 -3.78 10.74 5.15
N VAL A 82 -3.95 9.94 4.09
CA VAL A 82 -2.84 9.55 3.17
C VAL A 82 -2.55 10.60 2.09
N SER A 83 -2.83 11.88 2.36
CA SER A 83 -2.33 13.00 1.55
C SER A 83 -0.85 13.33 1.82
N ARG A 84 -0.31 12.81 2.93
CA ARG A 84 1.07 13.04 3.38
C ARG A 84 1.88 11.73 3.40
N PRO A 85 3.22 11.80 3.33
CA PRO A 85 4.07 10.63 3.46
C PRO A 85 3.78 9.81 4.73
N LEU A 86 3.86 8.49 4.64
CA LEU A 86 3.51 7.56 5.72
C LEU A 86 4.31 7.77 7.02
N ASN A 87 5.51 8.33 6.93
CA ASN A 87 6.34 8.65 8.09
C ASN A 87 5.85 9.85 8.90
N ARG A 88 4.86 10.61 8.39
CA ARG A 88 4.24 11.77 9.05
C ARG A 88 2.84 11.50 9.59
N LEU A 89 2.40 10.25 9.57
CA LEU A 89 1.12 9.87 10.17
C LEU A 89 1.18 9.97 11.69
N THR A 90 0.08 10.43 12.29
CA THR A 90 -0.09 10.39 13.75
C THR A 90 -0.13 8.93 14.24
N PRO A 91 0.11 8.68 15.53
CA PRO A 91 -0.03 7.33 16.08
C PRO A 91 -1.40 6.71 15.77
N GLU A 92 -2.48 7.49 15.84
CA GLU A 92 -3.85 7.09 15.51
C GLU A 92 -4.01 6.72 14.03
N GLU A 93 -3.53 7.58 13.12
CA GLU A 93 -3.60 7.34 11.68
C GLU A 93 -2.81 6.08 11.27
N ASP A 94 -1.63 5.88 11.85
CA ASP A 94 -0.82 4.68 11.63
C ASP A 94 -1.47 3.42 12.23
N PHE A 95 -2.20 3.56 13.35
CA PHE A 95 -2.98 2.46 13.93
C PHE A 95 -4.10 2.04 12.97
N ILE A 96 -4.91 3.01 12.52
CA ILE A 96 -6.02 2.80 11.59
C ILE A 96 -5.50 2.17 10.29
N LEU A 97 -4.46 2.74 9.70
CA LEU A 97 -3.89 2.22 8.46
C LEU A 97 -3.41 0.77 8.62
N GLY A 98 -2.68 0.46 9.68
CA GLY A 98 -2.20 -0.91 9.90
C GLY A 98 -3.32 -1.91 10.18
N ALA A 99 -4.38 -1.50 10.89
CA ALA A 99 -5.56 -2.33 11.09
C ALA A 99 -6.28 -2.63 9.75
N LEU A 100 -6.45 -1.63 8.88
CA LEU A 100 -7.06 -1.80 7.56
C LEU A 100 -6.22 -2.70 6.63
N LEU A 101 -4.89 -2.63 6.73
CA LEU A 101 -3.96 -3.51 6.02
C LEU A 101 -3.93 -4.95 6.56
N GLY A 102 -4.66 -5.23 7.65
CA GLY A 102 -4.78 -6.57 8.24
C GLY A 102 -3.66 -6.95 9.21
N TYR A 103 -2.95 -5.97 9.79
CA TYR A 103 -1.99 -6.25 10.86
C TYR A 103 -2.70 -6.67 12.14
N ASN A 104 -2.01 -7.47 12.96
CA ASN A 104 -2.54 -7.93 14.23
C ASN A 104 -2.85 -6.75 15.17
N ILE A 105 -4.07 -6.72 15.72
CA ILE A 105 -4.54 -5.63 16.57
C ILE A 105 -3.67 -5.47 17.82
N CYS A 106 -3.26 -6.55 18.47
CA CYS A 106 -2.42 -6.49 19.66
C CYS A 106 -1.02 -5.92 19.36
N GLU A 107 -0.44 -6.25 18.21
CA GLU A 107 0.83 -5.67 17.76
C GLU A 107 0.69 -4.17 17.45
N GLN A 108 -0.41 -3.79 16.79
CA GLN A 108 -0.73 -2.39 16.53
C GLN A 108 -0.94 -1.61 17.85
N CYS A 109 -1.55 -2.21 18.88
CA CYS A 109 -1.66 -1.60 20.21
C CYS A 109 -0.28 -1.33 20.83
N LYS A 110 0.63 -2.32 20.79
CA LYS A 110 2.00 -2.16 21.29
C LYS A 110 2.75 -1.03 20.55
N ARG A 111 2.62 -1.00 19.22
CA ARG A 111 3.22 0.02 18.36
C ARG A 111 2.67 1.41 18.64
N PHE A 112 1.35 1.54 18.79
CA PHE A 112 0.66 2.78 19.13
C PHE A 112 1.15 3.35 20.46
N CYS A 113 1.13 2.55 21.54
CA CYS A 113 1.59 2.97 22.86
C CYS A 113 3.06 3.43 22.83
N THR A 114 3.91 2.75 22.05
CA THR A 114 5.31 3.12 21.88
C THR A 114 5.46 4.46 21.16
N LYS A 115 4.72 4.67 20.06
CA LYS A 115 4.73 5.94 19.33
C LYS A 115 4.21 7.11 20.16
N LYS A 116 3.12 6.91 20.91
CA LYS A 116 2.58 7.93 21.84
C LYS A 116 3.59 8.37 22.89
N LYS A 117 4.26 7.41 23.54
CA LYS A 117 5.32 7.71 24.52
C LYS A 117 6.47 8.52 23.93
N ARG A 118 6.86 8.26 22.68
CA ARG A 118 7.90 9.04 21.99
C ARG A 118 7.42 10.45 21.66
N ALA A 119 6.18 10.60 21.20
CA ALA A 119 5.60 11.90 20.87
C ALA A 119 5.41 12.80 22.11
N CYS A 120 5.07 12.24 23.28
CA CYS A 120 5.00 13.00 24.53
C CYS A 120 6.37 13.39 25.11
N ARG A 121 7.45 12.77 24.63
CA ARG A 121 8.83 13.02 25.10
C ARG A 121 9.63 13.95 24.17
N ALA A 122 9.07 14.27 23.01
CA ALA A 122 9.64 15.17 22.01
C ALA A 122 8.96 16.54 22.12
#